data_AF-A0A7R9AJR7-F1
#
_entry.id   AF-A0A7R9AJR7-F1
#
_cell.length_a   1.000
_cell.length_b   1.000
_cell.length_c   1.000
_cell.angle_alpha   90.00
_cell.angle_beta   90.00
_cell.angle_gamma   90.00
#
_symmetry.space_group_name_H-M   'P 1'
#
loop_
_entity.id
_entity.type
_entity.pdbx_description
1 polymer ?
#
loop_
_entity_poly.entity_id
_entity_poly.type
_entity_poly.pdbx_seq_one_letter_code
_entity_poly.pdbx_strand_id
1 'polypeptide(L)'
;MAADASIVNLHKLGPHFYDFGVHLQDLYHQEVANIGSMLTQAFIDRFRVIFETSLLAGTVDERSSAVQQKLDALEKALLGIGQESRRDRDRWLREQTHIIETASMVQTYRKRKR
;
A
#
# COMPACT_ATOMS: atom_id res chain seq x y z
N MET A 1 6.75 26.70 1.37
CA MET A 1 5.58 26.09 2.03
C MET A 1 4.96 25.13 1.03
N ALA A 2 5.32 23.85 1.06
CA ALA A 2 4.66 22.83 0.23
C ALA A 2 3.42 22.33 0.98
N ALA A 3 2.30 22.16 0.27
CA ALA A 3 1.09 21.59 0.85
C ALA A 3 1.34 20.13 1.24
N ASP A 4 0.81 19.71 2.38
CA ASP A 4 0.96 18.34 2.88
C ASP A 4 0.20 17.37 1.95
N ALA A 5 0.90 16.38 1.38
CA ALA A 5 0.29 15.39 0.51
C ALA A 5 -0.59 14.38 1.29
N SER A 6 -0.43 14.26 2.62
CA SER A 6 -1.13 13.27 3.45
C SER A 6 -2.63 13.53 3.62
N ILE A 7 -3.06 14.79 3.49
CA ILE A 7 -4.48 15.18 3.64
C ILE A 7 -5.31 14.88 2.38
N VAL A 8 -4.65 14.69 1.25
CA VAL A 8 -5.29 14.47 -0.05
C VAL A 8 -5.90 13.08 -0.13
N ASN A 9 -7.16 13.01 -0.59
CA ASN A 9 -7.81 11.74 -0.92
C ASN A 9 -7.48 11.38 -2.37
N LEU A 10 -6.41 10.61 -2.57
CA LEU A 10 -5.97 10.18 -3.90
C LEU A 10 -7.03 9.29 -4.55
N HIS A 11 -7.64 8.38 -3.79
CA HIS A 11 -8.68 7.49 -4.31
C HIS A 11 -9.87 8.22 -4.97
N LYS A 12 -10.27 9.39 -4.44
CA LYS A 12 -11.34 10.21 -5.02
C LYS A 12 -10.89 10.99 -6.26
N LEU A 13 -9.63 11.41 -6.31
CA LEU A 13 -9.07 12.15 -7.44
C LEU A 13 -8.72 11.23 -8.61
N GLY A 14 -8.35 9.99 -8.30
CA GLY A 14 -8.06 8.93 -9.24
C GLY A 14 -7.44 7.75 -8.48
N PRO A 15 -8.01 6.54 -8.56
CA PRO A 15 -7.49 5.39 -7.80
C PRO A 15 -6.11 4.90 -8.27
N HIS A 16 -5.56 5.51 -9.32
CA HIS A 16 -4.27 5.21 -9.96
C HIS A 16 -3.46 6.50 -10.21
N PHE A 17 -3.34 7.37 -9.20
CA PHE A 17 -2.63 8.64 -9.25
C PHE A 17 -1.17 8.49 -9.73
N TYR A 18 -0.42 7.53 -9.18
CA TYR A 18 0.98 7.34 -9.52
C TYR A 18 1.15 6.77 -10.93
N ASP A 19 0.41 5.71 -11.26
CA ASP A 19 0.47 5.09 -12.59
C ASP A 19 0.06 6.09 -13.68
N PHE A 20 -1.02 6.83 -13.46
CA PHE A 20 -1.46 7.87 -14.38
C PHE A 20 -0.40 8.95 -14.56
N GLY A 21 0.21 9.42 -13.47
CA GLY A 21 1.25 10.43 -13.52
C GLY A 21 2.49 9.99 -14.32
N VAL A 22 2.87 8.71 -14.23
CA VAL A 22 3.96 8.14 -15.05
C VAL A 22 3.59 8.17 -16.53
N HIS A 23 2.38 7.73 -16.90
CA HIS A 23 1.95 7.72 -18.30
C HIS A 23 1.76 9.15 -18.86
N LEU A 24 1.44 10.12 -18.00
CA LEU A 24 1.30 11.53 -18.38
C LEU A 24 2.64 12.14 -18.84
N GLN A 25 3.77 11.66 -18.31
CA GLN A 25 5.10 12.16 -18.69
C GLN A 25 5.44 11.85 -20.16
N ASP A 26 4.92 10.75 -20.69
CA ASP A 26 5.12 10.37 -22.10
C ASP A 26 4.41 11.33 -23.07
N LEU A 27 3.42 12.09 -22.59
CA LEU A 27 2.63 13.02 -23.39
C LEU A 27 3.08 14.48 -23.25
N TYR A 28 3.67 14.87 -22.11
CA TYR A 28 4.01 16.25 -21.78
C TYR A 28 5.49 16.44 -21.47
N HIS A 29 6.33 16.32 -22.49
CA HIS A 29 7.81 16.35 -22.37
C HIS A 29 8.36 17.61 -21.67
N GLN A 30 7.70 18.76 -21.77
CA GLN A 30 8.15 20.02 -21.14
C GLN A 30 7.98 20.02 -19.61
N GLU A 31 7.05 19.23 -19.07
CA GLU A 31 6.74 19.22 -17.63
C GLU A 31 7.20 17.95 -16.91
N VAL A 32 7.87 17.02 -17.60
CA VAL A 32 8.30 15.71 -17.06
C VAL A 32 9.05 15.86 -15.74
N ALA A 33 10.00 16.79 -15.66
CA ALA A 33 10.78 17.02 -14.44
C ALA A 33 9.91 17.47 -13.26
N ASN A 34 8.93 18.33 -13.51
CA ASN A 34 8.01 18.83 -12.48
C ASN A 34 7.04 17.74 -12.05
N ILE A 35 6.45 16.99 -12.99
CA ILE A 35 5.55 15.88 -12.71
C ILE A 35 6.28 14.79 -11.90
N GLY A 36 7.48 14.39 -12.33
CA GLY A 36 8.28 13.38 -11.63
C GLY A 36 8.65 13.80 -10.22
N SER A 37 9.08 15.05 -10.03
CA SER A 37 9.36 15.61 -8.70
C SER A 37 8.11 15.62 -7.81
N MET A 38 6.96 16.05 -8.34
CA MET A 38 5.69 16.08 -7.60
C MET A 38 5.25 14.68 -7.16
N LEU A 39 5.27 13.69 -8.06
CA LEU A 39 4.90 12.31 -7.75
C LEU A 39 5.82 11.73 -6.68
N THR A 40 7.13 11.95 -6.82
CA THR A 40 8.13 11.45 -5.88
C THR A 40 7.96 12.09 -4.50
N GLN A 41 7.80 13.41 -4.43
CA GLN A 41 7.62 14.12 -3.17
C GLN A 41 6.32 13.69 -2.47
N ALA A 42 5.22 13.59 -3.23
CA ALA A 42 3.95 13.12 -2.69
C ALA A 42 4.05 11.71 -2.11
N PHE A 43 4.79 10.80 -2.77
CA PHE A 43 5.04 9.47 -2.25
C PHE A 43 5.88 9.49 -0.97
N ILE A 44 6.97 10.25 -0.94
CA ILE A 44 7.85 10.38 0.24
C ILE A 44 7.06 10.88 1.46
N ASP A 45 6.28 11.94 1.29
CA ASP A 45 5.49 12.56 2.36
C ASP A 45 4.47 11.57 2.95
N ARG A 46 3.92 10.69 2.11
CA ARG A 46 2.87 9.74 2.49
C ARG A 46 3.42 8.40 2.96
N PHE A 47 4.66 8.05 2.60
CA PHE A 47 5.29 6.77 2.93
C PHE A 47 5.28 6.49 4.44
N ARG A 48 5.59 7.51 5.25
CA ARG A 48 5.60 7.38 6.71
C ARG A 48 4.25 6.93 7.25
N VAL A 49 3.16 7.55 6.79
CA VAL A 49 1.79 7.23 7.23
C VAL A 49 1.43 5.80 6.82
N ILE A 50 1.76 5.40 5.59
CA ILE A 50 1.52 4.04 5.08
C ILE A 50 2.26 3.01 5.95
N PHE A 51 3.56 3.26 6.20
CA PHE A 51 4.41 2.38 7.00
C PHE A 51 3.92 2.26 8.44
N GLU A 52 3.67 3.39 9.12
CA GLU A 52 3.14 3.38 10.49
C GLU A 52 1.79 2.66 10.57
N THR A 53 0.91 2.86 9.58
CA THR A 53 -0.38 2.16 9.51
C THR A 53 -0.21 0.65 9.32
N SER A 54 0.79 0.20 8.57
CA SER A 54 1.08 -1.22 8.38
C SER A 54 1.55 -1.92 9.68
N LEU A 55 2.19 -1.14 10.57
CA LEU A 55 2.72 -1.58 11.85
C LEU A 55 1.72 -1.50 13.02
N LEU A 56 0.54 -0.92 12.83
CA LEU A 56 -0.50 -0.91 13.86
C LEU A 56 -1.32 -2.22 13.80
N ALA A 57 -1.21 -3.10 14.81
CA ALA A 57 -1.96 -4.37 14.87
C ALA A 57 -3.27 -4.18 15.62
N GLY A 58 -4.33 -4.87 15.16
CA GLY A 58 -5.45 -5.26 16.00
C GLY A 58 -6.42 -4.16 16.44
N THR A 59 -6.16 -2.88 16.13
CA THR A 59 -7.11 -1.77 16.33
C THR A 59 -7.84 -1.40 15.04
N VAL A 60 -8.13 -2.42 14.23
CA VAL A 60 -8.82 -2.27 12.95
C VAL A 60 -10.31 -2.35 13.20
N ASP A 61 -10.98 -1.20 13.11
CA ASP A 61 -12.31 -1.19 12.50
C ASP A 61 -12.55 0.13 11.74
N GLU A 62 -12.20 1.28 12.33
CA GLU A 62 -12.58 2.57 11.72
C GLU A 62 -11.40 3.38 11.17
N ARG A 63 -10.29 3.48 11.91
CA ARG A 63 -9.16 4.37 11.54
C ARG A 63 -8.35 3.84 10.36
N SER A 64 -8.11 2.52 10.30
CA SER A 64 -7.45 1.86 9.17
C SER A 64 -8.31 1.94 7.92
N SER A 65 -9.63 1.73 8.05
CA SER A 65 -10.61 1.86 6.96
C SER A 65 -10.62 3.28 6.37
N ALA A 66 -10.68 4.32 7.22
CA ALA A 66 -10.71 5.70 6.75
C ALA A 66 -9.42 6.14 6.04
N VAL A 67 -8.25 5.63 6.48
CA VAL A 67 -6.97 5.89 5.81
C VAL A 67 -6.91 5.11 4.49
N GLN A 68 -7.24 3.82 4.50
CA GLN A 68 -7.25 2.97 3.29
C GLN A 68 -8.15 3.51 2.18
N GLN A 69 -9.27 4.13 2.52
CA GLN A 69 -10.18 4.75 1.56
C GLN A 69 -9.58 5.97 0.85
N LYS A 70 -8.50 6.58 1.38
CA LYS A 70 -7.81 7.73 0.77
C LYS A 70 -6.58 7.34 -0.04
N LEU A 71 -6.13 6.09 0.09
CA LEU A 71 -4.92 5.60 -0.55
C LEU A 71 -5.12 5.28 -2.03
N ASP A 72 -4.06 5.51 -2.80
CA ASP A 72 -3.92 5.03 -4.16
C ASP A 72 -3.78 3.50 -4.24
N ALA A 73 -4.01 2.89 -5.41
CA ALA A 73 -3.79 1.46 -5.63
C ALA A 73 -2.37 0.98 -5.26
N LEU A 74 -1.33 1.74 -5.63
CA LEU A 74 0.05 1.40 -5.30
C LEU A 74 0.29 1.45 -3.79
N GLU A 75 -0.24 2.47 -3.12
CA GLU A 75 -0.13 2.63 -1.67
C GLU A 75 -0.87 1.52 -0.92
N LYS A 76 -2.04 1.09 -1.41
CA LYS A 76 -2.78 -0.05 -0.85
C LYS A 76 -1.99 -1.35 -0.99
N ALA A 77 -1.33 -1.57 -2.13
CA ALA A 77 -0.49 -2.75 -2.33
C ALA A 77 0.69 -2.76 -1.34
N LEU A 78 1.39 -1.64 -1.19
CA LEU A 78 2.48 -1.49 -0.21
C LEU A 78 2.01 -1.70 1.23
N LEU A 79 0.84 -1.16 1.58
CA LEU A 79 0.24 -1.39 2.90
C LEU A 79 -0.02 -2.88 3.13
N GLY A 80 -0.55 -3.59 2.13
CA GLY A 80 -0.76 -5.04 2.19
C GLY A 80 0.54 -5.82 2.44
N ILE A 81 1.60 -5.50 1.69
CA ILE A 81 2.94 -6.09 1.85
C ILE A 81 3.51 -5.80 3.25
N GLY A 82 3.35 -4.57 3.74
CA GLY A 82 3.80 -4.18 5.08
C GLY A 82 3.08 -4.97 6.18
N GLN A 83 1.76 -5.11 6.06
CA GLN A 83 0.96 -5.91 6.99
C GLN A 83 1.33 -7.39 6.96
N GLU A 84 1.63 -7.94 5.79
CA GLU A 84 2.10 -9.33 5.64
C GLU A 84 3.47 -9.54 6.27
N SER A 85 4.45 -8.72 5.89
CA SER A 85 5.80 -8.74 6.50
C SER A 85 5.76 -8.64 8.02
N ARG A 86 4.85 -7.81 8.54
CA ARG A 86 4.63 -7.65 9.99
C ARG A 86 4.03 -8.91 10.62
N ARG A 87 3.05 -9.56 9.98
CA ARG A 87 2.50 -10.84 10.45
C ARG A 87 3.55 -11.93 10.47
N ASP A 88 4.40 -12.00 9.45
CA ASP A 88 5.47 -12.99 9.35
C ASP A 88 6.53 -12.79 10.43
N ARG A 89 6.92 -11.54 10.67
CA ARG A 89 7.80 -11.19 11.79
C ARG A 89 7.18 -11.57 13.13
N ASP A 90 5.90 -11.26 13.35
CA ASP A 90 5.21 -11.59 14.60
C ASP A 90 5.06 -13.12 14.78
N ARG A 91 4.88 -13.89 13.69
CA ARG A 91 4.90 -15.36 13.68
C ARG A 91 6.28 -15.91 14.06
N TRP A 92 7.33 -15.34 13.49
CA TRP A 92 8.73 -15.69 13.80
C TRP A 92 9.07 -15.41 15.26
N LEU A 93 8.73 -14.24 15.78
CA LEU A 93 8.97 -13.86 17.18
C LEU A 93 8.24 -14.77 18.18
N ARG A 94 7.08 -15.32 17.81
CA ARG A 94 6.31 -16.27 18.63
C ARG A 94 6.76 -17.72 18.46
N GLU A 95 7.89 -17.95 17.79
CA GLU A 95 8.42 -19.26 17.43
C GLU A 95 7.46 -20.10 16.58
N GLN A 96 6.39 -19.54 15.99
CA GLN A 96 5.38 -20.30 15.24
C GLN A 96 5.84 -20.69 13.82
N THR A 97 7.08 -20.40 13.44
CA THR A 97 7.65 -20.72 12.12
C THR A 97 8.02 -22.19 11.95
N HIS A 98 8.09 -22.98 13.04
CA HIS A 98 8.33 -24.42 12.96
C HIS A 98 7.09 -25.21 12.50
N ILE A 99 5.91 -24.58 12.48
CA ILE A 99 4.65 -25.20 12.07
C ILE A 99 4.58 -25.15 10.53
N ILE A 100 4.81 -26.30 9.88
CA ILE A 100 4.65 -26.42 8.43
C ILE A 100 3.15 -26.49 8.11
N GLU A 101 2.59 -25.37 7.70
CA GLU A 101 1.20 -25.28 7.26
C GLU A 101 1.08 -25.66 5.77
N THR A 102 -0.04 -26.26 5.40
CA THR A 102 -0.33 -26.55 3.98
C THR A 102 -0.54 -25.23 3.24
N ALA A 103 0.26 -25.00 2.19
CA ALA A 103 0.17 -23.79 1.37
C ALA A 103 -1.27 -23.54 0.88
N SER A 104 -1.68 -22.27 0.86
CA SER A 104 -3.03 -21.84 0.44
C SER A 104 -3.39 -22.36 -0.95
N MET A 105 -2.41 -22.43 -1.87
CA MET A 105 -2.57 -23.00 -3.21
C MET A 105 -3.10 -24.45 -3.20
N VAL A 106 -2.58 -25.28 -2.28
CA VAL A 106 -3.00 -26.69 -2.15
C VAL A 106 -4.41 -26.78 -1.57
N GLN A 107 -4.77 -25.89 -0.64
CA GLN A 107 -6.12 -25.83 -0.10
C GLN A 107 -7.15 -25.45 -1.17
N THR A 108 -6.83 -24.48 -2.03
CA THR A 108 -7.71 -24.02 -3.12
C THR A 108 -7.85 -25.09 -4.21
N TYR A 109 -6.77 -25.80 -4.55
CA TYR A 109 -6.82 -26.89 -5.51
C TYR A 109 -7.71 -28.05 -5.05
N ARG A 110 -7.67 -28.41 -3.76
CA ARG A 110 -8.54 -29.44 -3.18
C ARG A 110 -10.03 -29.06 -3.22
N LYS A 111 -10.36 -27.78 -3.05
CA LYS A 111 -11.75 -27.28 -3.14
C LYS A 111 -12.32 -27.36 -4.55
N ARG A 112 -11.49 -27.20 -5.59
CA ARG A 112 -11.91 -27.18 -7.00
C ARG A 112 -12.15 -28.57 -7.62
N LYS A 113 -11.73 -29.65 -6.94
CA LYS A 113 -11.99 -31.05 -7.33
C LYS A 113 -13.27 -31.65 -6.73
N ARG A 114 -13.97 -30.92 -5.85
CA ARG A 114 -15.27 -31.33 -5.29
C ARG A 114 -16.41 -30.72 -6.08
#